data_AF-A0A9D6FXD8-F1
#
_entry.id   AF-A0A9D6FXD8-F1
#
_cell.length_a   1.000
_cell.length_b   1.000
_cell.length_c   1.000
_cell.angle_alpha   90.00
_cell.angle_beta   90.00
_cell.angle_gamma   90.00
#
_symmetry.space_group_name_H-M   'P 1'
#
loop_
_entity.id
_entity.type
_entity.pdbx_description
1 polymer ?
#
loop_
_entity_poly.entity_id
_entity_poly.type
_entity_poly.pdbx_seq_one_letter_code
_entity_poly.pdbx_strand_id
1 'polypeptide(L)'
;MSRRRSKTLEVGRRIPADRLLQQTEYFLGLLDEELPRLRPFGVDTATVARAVALREGLSERMGGRAAERSESESARVAQDRAIAECKRWLRRASLIGQMAFEGNPRRAADFVGGPQIGLSVPRVAGRMSRLLGLLRHGAKQAARFGADEAFLREGRRLRALLDQADAKQETGRANLVTGTAEFHRAKAELCALLRRISRAGHAAYVDDPVNARRYRLTILHRRGAAASSGAER
;
A
#
# COMPACT_ATOMS: atom_id res chain seq x y z
N MET A 1 -10.33 -19.75 -10.60
CA MET A 1 -10.31 -19.25 -9.20
C MET A 1 -11.70 -18.71 -8.85
N SER A 2 -12.28 -19.22 -7.77
CA SER A 2 -13.74 -19.41 -7.57
C SER A 2 -14.51 -18.18 -7.08
N ARG A 3 -15.76 -17.99 -7.56
CA ARG A 3 -16.76 -16.97 -7.13
C ARG A 3 -16.87 -16.80 -5.60
N ARG A 4 -16.57 -17.85 -4.82
CA ARG A 4 -16.57 -17.81 -3.35
C ARG A 4 -15.50 -16.87 -2.77
N ARG A 5 -14.29 -16.82 -3.35
CA ARG A 5 -13.22 -15.90 -2.88
C ARG A 5 -13.61 -14.44 -3.08
N SER A 6 -14.28 -14.13 -4.19
CA SER A 6 -14.77 -12.77 -4.50
C SER A 6 -15.82 -12.30 -3.50
N LYS A 7 -16.78 -13.17 -3.12
CA LYS A 7 -17.85 -12.84 -2.18
C LYS A 7 -17.35 -12.58 -0.76
N THR A 8 -16.32 -13.31 -0.32
CA THR A 8 -15.69 -13.10 1.00
C THR A 8 -15.00 -11.73 1.08
N LEU A 9 -14.21 -11.36 0.07
CA LEU A 9 -13.54 -10.06 0.03
C LEU A 9 -14.53 -8.89 -0.01
N GLU A 10 -15.66 -9.06 -0.70
CA GLU A 10 -16.70 -8.03 -0.79
C GLU A 10 -17.35 -7.73 0.57
N VAL A 11 -17.63 -8.76 1.37
CA VAL A 11 -18.13 -8.59 2.74
C VAL A 11 -17.11 -7.83 3.58
N GLY A 12 -15.84 -8.24 3.51
CA GLY A 12 -14.74 -7.58 4.21
C GLY A 12 -14.52 -6.13 3.79
N ARG A 13 -14.83 -5.76 2.55
CA ARG A 13 -14.71 -4.38 2.05
C ARG A 13 -15.74 -3.44 2.70
N ARG A 14 -16.97 -3.90 2.89
CA ARG A 14 -18.13 -3.07 3.29
C ARG A 14 -18.20 -2.73 4.78
N ILE A 15 -17.61 -3.55 5.64
CA ILE A 15 -17.78 -3.43 7.09
C ILE A 15 -16.65 -2.60 7.69
N PRO A 16 -16.89 -1.55 8.50
CA PRO A 16 -15.80 -0.83 9.17
C PRO A 16 -15.05 -1.72 10.17
N ALA A 17 -13.72 -1.64 10.19
CA ALA A 17 -12.88 -2.54 11.00
C ALA A 17 -12.93 -2.20 12.50
N ASP A 18 -13.00 -0.91 12.84
CA ASP A 18 -13.26 -0.38 14.18
C ASP A 18 -14.51 -1.00 14.81
N ARG A 19 -15.61 -1.10 14.03
CA ARG A 19 -16.86 -1.71 14.51
C ARG A 19 -16.75 -3.21 14.72
N LEU A 20 -15.99 -3.90 13.87
CA LEU A 20 -15.72 -5.33 14.07
C LEU A 20 -14.94 -5.57 15.35
N LEU A 21 -13.92 -4.76 15.62
CA LEU A 21 -13.13 -4.86 16.85
C LEU A 21 -13.99 -4.58 18.08
N GLN A 22 -14.78 -3.50 18.09
CA GLN A 22 -15.71 -3.15 19.18
C GLN A 22 -16.77 -4.24 19.41
N GLN A 23 -17.40 -4.74 18.35
CA GLN A 23 -18.39 -5.81 18.47
C GLN A 23 -17.77 -7.12 19.00
N THR A 24 -16.53 -7.40 18.62
CA THR A 24 -15.82 -8.60 19.10
C THR A 24 -15.52 -8.48 20.57
N GLU A 25 -15.01 -7.34 21.03
CA GLU A 25 -14.73 -7.09 22.44
C GLU A 25 -15.99 -7.19 23.31
N TYR A 26 -17.10 -6.62 22.84
CA TYR A 26 -18.38 -6.77 23.49
C TYR A 26 -18.82 -8.24 23.60
N PHE A 27 -18.70 -9.02 22.52
CA PHE A 27 -19.04 -10.45 22.56
C PHE A 27 -18.08 -11.26 23.44
N LEU A 28 -16.78 -10.96 23.45
CA LEU A 28 -15.84 -11.64 24.33
C LEU A 28 -16.24 -11.44 25.81
N GLY A 29 -16.61 -10.23 26.21
CA GLY A 29 -17.11 -9.97 27.56
C GLY A 29 -18.40 -10.74 27.90
N LEU A 30 -19.30 -10.95 26.93
CA LEU A 30 -20.47 -11.81 27.13
C LEU A 30 -20.10 -13.29 27.26
N LEU A 31 -19.11 -13.75 26.48
CA LEU A 31 -18.70 -15.15 26.44
C LEU A 31 -17.99 -15.58 27.72
N ASP A 32 -17.32 -14.69 28.43
CA ASP A 32 -16.66 -15.01 29.70
C ASP A 32 -17.64 -15.61 30.73
N GLU A 33 -18.89 -15.14 30.75
CA GLU A 33 -19.94 -15.60 31.66
C GLU A 33 -20.82 -16.69 31.04
N GLU A 34 -21.17 -16.55 29.76
CA GLU A 34 -22.28 -17.32 29.14
C GLU A 34 -21.79 -18.52 28.31
N LEU A 35 -20.47 -18.75 28.19
CA LEU A 35 -19.91 -19.83 27.37
C LEU A 35 -20.52 -21.21 27.65
N PRO A 36 -20.73 -21.66 28.91
CA PRO A 36 -21.33 -22.98 29.17
C PRO A 36 -22.69 -23.15 28.49
N ARG A 37 -23.48 -22.07 28.41
CA ARG A 37 -24.83 -22.08 27.82
C ARG A 37 -24.82 -22.10 26.29
N LEU A 38 -23.77 -21.57 25.68
CA LEU A 38 -23.64 -21.51 24.22
C LEU A 38 -22.93 -22.72 23.62
N ARG A 39 -22.26 -23.55 24.44
CA ARG A 39 -21.58 -24.79 24.00
C ARG A 39 -22.47 -25.72 23.17
N PRO A 40 -23.73 -26.00 23.55
CA PRO A 40 -24.61 -26.86 22.74
C PRO A 40 -24.87 -26.32 21.32
N PHE A 41 -24.70 -25.01 21.11
CA PHE A 41 -24.89 -24.33 19.82
C PHE A 41 -23.57 -24.15 19.06
N GLY A 42 -22.51 -24.86 19.48
CA GLY A 42 -21.22 -24.89 18.81
C GLY A 42 -20.38 -23.63 19.02
N VAL A 43 -20.55 -22.94 20.15
CA VAL A 43 -19.62 -21.89 20.64
C VAL A 43 -18.87 -22.46 21.83
N ASP A 44 -17.59 -22.74 21.62
CA ASP A 44 -16.68 -23.36 22.58
C ASP A 44 -15.45 -22.49 22.83
N THR A 45 -14.54 -22.96 23.68
CA THR A 45 -13.28 -22.27 23.98
C THR A 45 -12.44 -22.06 22.71
N ALA A 46 -12.48 -22.98 21.75
CA ALA A 46 -11.80 -22.83 20.46
C ALA A 46 -12.40 -21.68 19.63
N THR A 47 -13.71 -21.48 19.69
CA THR A 47 -14.41 -20.35 19.05
C THR A 47 -13.99 -19.02 19.68
N VAL A 48 -13.87 -18.97 21.01
CA VAL A 48 -13.37 -17.78 21.75
C VAL A 48 -11.92 -17.48 21.37
N ALA A 49 -11.03 -18.47 21.45
CA ALA A 49 -9.62 -18.31 21.08
C ALA A 49 -9.46 -17.83 19.63
N ARG A 50 -10.28 -18.36 18.71
CA ARG A 50 -10.30 -17.90 17.33
C ARG A 50 -10.77 -16.45 17.18
N ALA A 51 -11.76 -16.02 17.96
CA ALA A 51 -12.24 -14.64 17.95
C ALA A 51 -11.15 -13.67 18.46
N VAL A 52 -10.44 -14.04 19.52
CA VAL A 52 -9.28 -13.29 20.05
C VAL A 52 -8.19 -13.17 18.98
N ALA A 53 -7.73 -14.30 18.41
CA ALA A 53 -6.68 -14.30 17.40
C ALA A 53 -7.06 -13.48 16.15
N LEU A 54 -8.32 -13.56 15.70
CA LEU A 54 -8.79 -12.74 14.57
C LEU A 54 -8.89 -11.25 14.92
N ARG A 55 -9.25 -10.89 16.16
CA ARG A 55 -9.27 -9.50 16.63
C ARG A 55 -7.87 -8.91 16.66
N GLU A 56 -6.93 -9.61 17.30
CA GLU A 56 -5.53 -9.20 17.41
C GLU A 56 -4.91 -9.03 16.02
N GLY A 57 -5.02 -10.07 15.17
CA GLY A 57 -4.50 -10.01 13.82
C GLY A 57 -5.17 -8.94 12.94
N LEU A 58 -6.44 -8.58 13.18
CA LEU A 58 -7.09 -7.47 12.47
C LEU A 58 -6.57 -6.11 12.97
N SER A 59 -6.35 -5.97 14.28
CA SER A 59 -5.81 -4.75 14.91
C SER A 59 -4.39 -4.46 14.42
N GLU A 60 -3.53 -5.48 14.41
CA GLU A 60 -2.16 -5.40 13.89
C GLU A 60 -2.16 -4.93 12.43
N ARG A 61 -3.01 -5.54 11.58
CA ARG A 61 -3.12 -5.14 10.18
C ARG A 61 -3.67 -3.73 10.01
N MET A 62 -4.53 -3.24 10.91
CA MET A 62 -4.95 -1.83 10.89
C MET A 62 -3.76 -0.89 11.12
N GLY A 63 -2.92 -1.18 12.12
CA GLY A 63 -1.69 -0.42 12.40
C GLY A 63 -0.69 -0.49 11.25
N GLY A 64 -0.43 -1.70 10.73
CA GLY A 64 0.47 -1.92 9.60
C GLY A 64 0.09 -1.14 8.34
N ARG A 65 -1.21 -1.06 8.02
CA ARG A 65 -1.68 -0.31 6.84
C ARG A 65 -1.43 1.19 6.91
N ALA A 66 -1.42 1.79 8.09
CA ALA A 66 -1.07 3.20 8.24
C ALA A 66 0.42 3.41 7.93
N ALA A 67 1.28 2.52 8.43
CA ALA A 67 2.72 2.52 8.13
C ALA A 67 2.98 2.27 6.64
N GLU A 68 2.38 1.23 6.04
CA GLU A 68 2.52 0.90 4.61
C GLU A 68 2.12 2.07 3.69
N ARG A 69 1.05 2.80 4.02
CA ARG A 69 0.64 3.99 3.26
C ARG A 69 1.68 5.10 3.35
N SER A 70 2.20 5.35 4.55
CA SER A 70 3.25 6.36 4.78
C SER A 70 4.55 6.01 4.03
N GLU A 71 4.95 4.73 4.08
CA GLU A 71 6.11 4.21 3.35
C GLU A 71 5.92 4.30 1.84
N SER A 72 4.74 3.93 1.32
CA SER A 72 4.45 4.05 -0.11
C SER A 72 4.44 5.50 -0.59
N GLU A 73 3.93 6.43 0.22
CA GLU A 73 3.97 7.86 -0.10
C GLU A 73 5.41 8.36 -0.13
N SER A 74 6.21 8.00 0.88
CA SER A 74 7.63 8.34 0.96
C SER A 74 8.42 7.77 -0.23
N ALA A 75 8.13 6.53 -0.64
CA ALA A 75 8.74 5.90 -1.80
C ALA A 75 8.39 6.62 -3.12
N ARG A 76 7.14 7.05 -3.28
CA ARG A 76 6.70 7.87 -4.42
C ARG A 76 7.47 9.19 -4.49
N VAL A 77 7.53 9.92 -3.38
CA VAL A 77 8.28 11.20 -3.30
C VAL A 77 9.75 11.00 -3.62
N ALA A 78 10.36 9.91 -3.14
CA ALA A 78 11.74 9.56 -3.46
C ALA A 78 11.95 9.28 -4.97
N GLN A 79 11.04 8.54 -5.61
CA GLN A 79 11.07 8.31 -7.06
C GLN A 79 10.95 9.62 -7.84
N ASP A 80 10.00 10.48 -7.50
CA ASP A 80 9.79 11.77 -8.18
C ASP A 80 11.02 12.67 -8.07
N ARG A 81 11.65 12.71 -6.88
CA ARG A 81 12.91 13.42 -6.67
C ARG A 81 14.04 12.85 -7.52
N ALA A 82 14.20 11.53 -7.55
CA ALA A 82 15.23 10.87 -8.36
C ALA A 82 15.03 11.14 -9.85
N ILE A 83 13.78 11.09 -10.36
CA ILE A 83 13.43 11.46 -11.74
C ILE A 83 13.84 12.91 -12.03
N ALA A 84 13.54 13.84 -11.12
CA ALA A 84 13.86 15.25 -11.30
C ALA A 84 15.39 15.49 -11.36
N GLU A 85 16.16 14.84 -10.48
CA GLU A 85 17.62 14.87 -10.47
C GLU A 85 18.20 14.29 -11.77
N CYS A 86 17.70 13.14 -12.20
CA CYS A 86 18.10 12.51 -13.47
C CYS A 86 17.80 13.40 -14.67
N LYS A 87 16.63 14.06 -14.71
CA LYS A 87 16.27 15.00 -15.80
C LYS A 87 17.19 16.21 -15.83
N ARG A 88 17.60 16.75 -14.67
CA ARG A 88 18.60 17.83 -14.62
C ARG A 88 19.95 17.39 -15.16
N TRP A 89 20.40 16.20 -14.78
CA TRP A 89 21.65 15.63 -15.31
C TRP A 89 21.55 15.38 -16.83
N LEU A 90 20.45 14.80 -17.32
CA LEU A 90 20.21 14.55 -18.75
C LEU A 90 20.25 15.84 -19.58
N ARG A 91 19.69 16.94 -19.07
CA ARG A 91 19.76 18.25 -19.74
C ARG A 91 21.20 18.75 -19.86
N ARG A 92 21.96 18.71 -18.76
CA ARG A 92 23.39 19.08 -18.75
C ARG A 92 24.19 18.19 -19.73
N ALA A 93 24.02 16.88 -19.64
CA ALA A 93 24.69 15.91 -20.51
C ALA A 93 24.39 16.13 -22.00
N SER A 94 23.13 16.47 -22.34
CA SER A 94 22.73 16.77 -23.71
C SER A 94 23.41 18.03 -24.24
N LEU A 95 23.44 19.12 -23.46
CA LEU A 95 24.09 20.36 -23.85
C LEU A 95 25.61 20.19 -23.98
N ILE A 96 26.25 19.51 -23.02
CA ILE A 96 27.68 19.22 -23.07
C ILE A 96 28.02 18.41 -24.31
N GLY A 97 27.24 17.39 -24.64
CA GLY A 97 27.47 16.60 -25.85
C GLY A 97 27.29 17.41 -27.14
N GLN A 98 26.30 18.28 -27.22
CA GLN A 98 26.12 19.16 -28.38
C GLN A 98 27.34 20.08 -28.57
N MET A 99 27.82 20.71 -27.50
CA MET A 99 29.03 21.56 -27.56
C MET A 99 30.29 20.75 -27.89
N ALA A 100 30.46 19.58 -27.29
CA ALA A 100 31.64 18.74 -27.50
C ALA A 100 31.77 18.20 -28.93
N PHE A 101 30.66 18.13 -29.67
CA PHE A 101 30.60 17.56 -31.01
C PHE A 101 30.07 18.53 -32.08
N GLU A 102 30.08 19.84 -31.82
CA GLU A 102 29.57 20.86 -32.76
C GLU A 102 30.20 20.75 -34.16
N GLY A 103 31.51 20.47 -34.24
CA GLY A 103 32.22 20.22 -35.50
C GLY A 103 31.88 18.89 -36.19
N ASN A 104 31.00 18.06 -35.61
CA ASN A 104 30.51 16.80 -36.19
C ASN A 104 28.98 16.71 -36.02
N PRO A 105 28.20 17.27 -36.96
CA PRO A 105 26.74 17.36 -36.85
C PRO A 105 26.05 16.00 -36.63
N ARG A 106 26.59 14.92 -37.21
CA ARG A 106 26.05 13.56 -37.02
C ARG A 106 26.15 13.12 -35.56
N ARG A 107 27.29 13.36 -34.90
CA ARG A 107 27.48 13.03 -33.48
C ARG A 107 26.75 13.99 -32.56
N ALA A 108 26.68 15.28 -32.89
CA ALA A 108 25.90 16.25 -32.12
C ALA A 108 24.40 15.89 -32.07
N ALA A 109 23.85 15.38 -33.19
CA ALA A 109 22.46 14.94 -33.27
C ALA A 109 22.09 13.83 -32.28
N ASP A 110 23.03 12.97 -31.87
CA ASP A 110 22.80 11.94 -30.85
C ASP A 110 22.51 12.51 -29.46
N PHE A 111 22.86 13.77 -29.22
CA PHE A 111 22.61 14.50 -27.97
C PHE A 111 21.41 15.45 -28.06
N VAL A 112 20.81 15.61 -29.24
CA VAL A 112 19.59 16.42 -29.41
C VAL A 112 18.40 15.66 -28.81
N GLY A 113 17.52 16.40 -28.16
CA GLY A 113 16.47 15.82 -27.34
C GLY A 113 15.55 14.87 -28.09
N GLY A 114 15.58 13.58 -27.72
CA GLY A 114 14.50 12.65 -28.04
C GLY A 114 13.17 13.09 -27.41
N PRO A 115 12.05 12.40 -27.75
CA PRO A 115 10.71 12.79 -27.33
C PRO A 115 10.60 13.07 -25.82
N GLN A 116 9.70 13.98 -25.46
CA GLN A 116 9.51 14.44 -24.08
C GLN A 116 9.43 13.25 -23.13
N ILE A 117 10.45 13.12 -22.26
CA ILE A 117 10.51 12.05 -21.29
C ILE A 117 9.57 12.45 -20.15
N GLY A 118 8.40 11.82 -20.11
CA GLY A 118 7.43 11.95 -19.02
C GLY A 118 8.01 11.44 -17.68
N LEU A 119 7.16 10.95 -16.80
CA LEU A 119 7.57 10.41 -15.50
C LEU A 119 7.96 8.92 -15.54
N SER A 120 8.19 8.38 -16.73
CA SER A 120 8.52 6.96 -16.91
C SER A 120 9.99 6.68 -16.51
N VAL A 121 10.18 5.96 -15.41
CA VAL A 121 11.49 5.49 -14.95
C VAL A 121 12.27 4.76 -16.04
N PRO A 122 11.71 3.74 -16.75
CA PRO A 122 12.44 3.04 -17.81
C PRO A 122 12.94 3.98 -18.92
N ARG A 123 12.14 4.97 -19.31
CA ARG A 123 12.54 5.94 -20.34
C ARG A 123 13.67 6.86 -19.85
N VAL A 124 13.61 7.31 -18.59
CA VAL A 124 14.68 8.14 -17.99
C VAL A 124 15.97 7.33 -17.89
N ALA A 125 15.92 6.13 -17.31
CA ALA A 125 17.08 5.25 -17.14
C ALA A 125 17.71 4.83 -18.48
N GLY A 126 16.88 4.53 -19.49
CA GLY A 126 17.31 4.21 -20.85
C GLY A 126 18.07 5.37 -21.50
N ARG A 127 17.53 6.60 -21.40
CA ARG A 127 18.22 7.78 -21.94
C ARG A 127 19.51 8.10 -21.19
N MET A 128 19.53 7.94 -19.86
CA MET A 128 20.76 8.13 -19.09
C MET A 128 21.86 7.17 -19.54
N SER A 129 21.51 5.90 -19.73
CA SER A 129 22.44 4.87 -20.20
C SER A 129 23.01 5.21 -21.57
N ARG A 130 22.16 5.68 -22.51
CA ARG A 130 22.59 6.15 -23.82
C ARG A 130 23.57 7.32 -23.72
N LEU A 131 23.23 8.39 -22.99
CA LEU A 131 24.10 9.58 -22.89
C LEU A 131 25.40 9.28 -22.16
N LEU A 132 25.38 8.46 -21.11
CA LEU A 132 26.61 7.99 -20.45
C LEU A 132 27.53 7.24 -21.42
N GLY A 133 26.97 6.38 -22.28
CA GLY A 133 27.73 5.67 -23.31
C GLY A 133 28.35 6.63 -24.34
N LEU A 134 27.57 7.59 -24.85
CA LEU A 134 28.03 8.58 -25.82
C LEU A 134 29.13 9.49 -25.25
N LEU A 135 28.93 10.02 -24.03
CA LEU A 135 29.94 10.87 -23.38
C LEU A 135 31.23 10.09 -23.08
N ARG A 136 31.14 8.80 -22.73
CA ARG A 136 32.31 7.96 -22.51
C ARG A 136 33.09 7.69 -23.80
N HIS A 137 32.40 7.42 -24.91
CA HIS A 137 33.05 7.29 -26.22
C HIS A 137 33.70 8.62 -26.67
N GLY A 138 33.13 9.75 -26.22
CA GLY A 138 33.60 11.10 -26.46
C GLY A 138 34.49 11.71 -25.39
N ALA A 139 35.04 10.92 -24.45
CA ALA A 139 35.49 11.45 -23.16
C ALA A 139 36.47 12.62 -23.26
N LYS A 140 37.42 12.58 -24.20
CA LYS A 140 38.40 13.66 -24.39
C LYS A 140 37.75 14.97 -24.84
N GLN A 141 36.80 14.91 -25.77
CA GLN A 141 36.07 16.08 -26.26
C GLN A 141 35.10 16.59 -25.19
N ALA A 142 34.34 15.68 -24.57
CA ALA A 142 33.34 16.00 -23.58
C ALA A 142 33.94 16.58 -22.28
N ALA A 143 35.12 16.12 -21.87
CA ALA A 143 35.82 16.64 -20.70
C ALA A 143 36.18 18.13 -20.81
N ARG A 144 36.45 18.63 -22.04
CA ARG A 144 36.71 20.07 -22.28
C ARG A 144 35.53 20.97 -21.91
N PHE A 145 34.33 20.39 -21.84
CA PHE A 145 33.08 21.07 -21.51
C PHE A 145 32.51 20.59 -20.17
N GLY A 146 33.33 19.99 -19.31
CA GLY A 146 32.95 19.61 -17.95
C GLY A 146 32.28 18.24 -17.79
N ALA A 147 32.19 17.42 -18.84
CA ALA A 147 31.80 16.01 -18.70
C ALA A 147 33.04 15.12 -18.44
N ASP A 148 33.69 15.38 -17.32
CA ASP A 148 34.81 14.58 -16.82
C ASP A 148 34.34 13.29 -16.11
N GLU A 149 35.27 12.53 -15.54
CA GLU A 149 34.94 11.30 -14.83
C GLU A 149 34.05 11.54 -13.60
N ALA A 150 34.15 12.72 -12.96
CA ALA A 150 33.28 13.06 -11.83
C ALA A 150 31.83 13.25 -12.29
N PHE A 151 31.60 13.93 -13.43
CA PHE A 151 30.28 14.07 -14.03
C PHE A 151 29.67 12.73 -14.46
N LEU A 152 30.49 11.82 -15.03
CA LEU A 152 30.05 10.48 -15.41
C LEU A 152 29.72 9.63 -14.18
N ARG A 153 30.50 9.73 -13.10
CA ARG A 153 30.19 9.10 -11.81
C ARG A 153 28.89 9.62 -11.21
N GLU A 154 28.64 10.93 -11.26
CA GLU A 154 27.38 11.54 -10.84
C GLU A 154 26.20 10.91 -11.61
N GLY A 155 26.30 10.82 -12.93
CA GLY A 155 25.26 10.22 -13.76
C GLY A 155 24.98 8.75 -13.43
N ARG A 156 26.04 7.94 -13.21
CA ARG A 156 25.89 6.54 -12.78
C ARG A 156 25.25 6.43 -11.39
N ARG A 157 25.63 7.31 -10.45
CA ARG A 157 25.05 7.36 -9.10
C ARG A 157 23.55 7.71 -9.18
N LEU A 158 23.19 8.72 -9.96
CA LEU A 158 21.80 9.15 -10.14
C LEU A 158 20.94 8.03 -10.77
N ARG A 159 21.48 7.31 -11.75
CA ARG A 159 20.81 6.13 -12.33
C ARG A 159 20.58 5.05 -11.26
N ALA A 160 21.60 4.71 -10.49
CA ALA A 160 21.46 3.72 -9.42
C ALA A 160 20.42 4.14 -8.36
N LEU A 161 20.36 5.43 -8.01
CA LEU A 161 19.33 5.98 -7.11
C LEU A 161 17.93 5.87 -7.70
N LEU A 162 17.79 6.14 -9.00
CA LEU A 162 16.53 5.98 -9.71
C LEU A 162 16.05 4.52 -9.72
N ASP A 163 16.94 3.58 -10.04
CA ASP A 163 16.63 2.14 -10.04
C ASP A 163 16.24 1.66 -8.63
N GLN A 164 16.93 2.12 -7.58
CA GLN A 164 16.58 1.82 -6.19
C GLN A 164 15.23 2.39 -5.77
N ALA A 165 14.91 3.63 -6.18
CA ALA A 165 13.64 4.27 -5.86
C ALA A 165 12.46 3.57 -6.55
N ASP A 166 12.64 3.15 -7.80
CA ASP A 166 11.65 2.35 -8.55
C ASP A 166 11.40 1.00 -7.90
N ALA A 167 12.45 0.25 -7.57
CA ALA A 167 12.32 -1.03 -6.88
C ALA A 167 11.58 -0.90 -5.54
N LYS A 168 11.86 0.16 -4.76
CA LYS A 168 11.14 0.43 -3.51
C LYS A 168 9.66 0.72 -3.74
N GLN A 169 9.33 1.53 -4.75
CA GLN A 169 7.94 1.85 -5.05
C GLN A 169 7.16 0.64 -5.56
N GLU A 170 7.75 -0.17 -6.45
CA GLU A 170 7.10 -1.40 -6.94
C GLU A 170 6.87 -2.41 -5.82
N THR A 171 7.85 -2.59 -4.93
CA THR A 171 7.70 -3.42 -3.73
C THR A 171 6.58 -2.89 -2.83
N GLY A 172 6.55 -1.57 -2.57
CA GLY A 172 5.50 -0.94 -1.77
C GLY A 172 4.10 -1.12 -2.36
N ARG A 173 3.96 -0.99 -3.70
CA ARG A 173 2.69 -1.25 -4.39
C ARG A 173 2.24 -2.70 -4.25
N ALA A 174 3.15 -3.65 -4.45
CA ALA A 174 2.84 -5.07 -4.30
C ALA A 174 2.40 -5.42 -2.86
N ASN A 175 3.09 -4.87 -1.86
CA ASN A 175 2.77 -5.05 -0.45
C ASN A 175 1.39 -4.46 -0.11
N LEU A 176 1.09 -3.24 -0.57
CA LEU A 176 -0.21 -2.59 -0.34
C LEU A 176 -1.40 -3.41 -0.89
N VAL A 177 -1.23 -4.01 -2.08
CA VAL A 177 -2.26 -4.85 -2.70
C VAL A 177 -2.49 -6.11 -1.87
N THR A 178 -1.41 -6.80 -1.51
CA THR A 178 -1.46 -8.04 -0.72
C THR A 178 -2.05 -7.77 0.67
N GLY A 179 -1.51 -6.77 1.39
CA GLY A 179 -2.00 -6.35 2.71
C GLY A 179 -3.46 -5.92 2.69
N THR A 180 -3.93 -5.25 1.64
CA THR A 180 -5.34 -4.89 1.49
C THR A 180 -6.25 -6.11 1.31
N ALA A 181 -5.85 -7.09 0.50
CA ALA A 181 -6.61 -8.32 0.30
C ALA A 181 -6.70 -9.15 1.59
N GLU A 182 -5.57 -9.31 2.30
CA GLU A 182 -5.52 -10.01 3.57
C GLU A 182 -6.33 -9.31 4.66
N PHE A 183 -6.27 -7.98 4.71
CA PHE A 183 -7.07 -7.18 5.62
C PHE A 183 -8.57 -7.39 5.39
N HIS A 184 -9.03 -7.37 4.14
CA HIS A 184 -10.43 -7.64 3.82
C HIS A 184 -10.83 -9.07 4.15
N ARG A 185 -9.94 -10.04 3.93
CA ARG A 185 -10.19 -11.42 4.32
C ARG A 185 -10.36 -11.57 5.83
N ALA A 186 -9.45 -11.00 6.63
CA ALA A 186 -9.53 -11.04 8.09
C ALA A 186 -10.86 -10.44 8.61
N LYS A 187 -11.28 -9.31 8.04
CA LYS A 187 -12.59 -8.70 8.36
C LYS A 187 -13.76 -9.61 8.05
N ALA A 188 -13.74 -10.27 6.89
CA ALA A 188 -14.81 -11.17 6.49
C ALA A 188 -14.88 -12.42 7.38
N GLU A 189 -13.73 -12.98 7.75
CA GLU A 189 -13.63 -14.12 8.66
C GLU A 189 -14.14 -13.76 10.05
N LEU A 190 -13.72 -12.62 10.60
CA LEU A 190 -14.22 -12.14 11.89
C LEU A 190 -15.73 -11.85 11.86
N CYS A 191 -16.23 -11.19 10.81
CA CYS A 191 -17.67 -10.95 10.66
C CYS A 191 -18.48 -12.26 10.62
N ALA A 192 -17.99 -13.27 9.89
CA ALA A 192 -18.64 -14.58 9.82
C ALA A 192 -18.69 -15.25 11.20
N LEU A 193 -17.62 -15.15 11.98
CA LEU A 193 -17.54 -15.68 13.34
C LEU A 193 -18.53 -14.97 14.28
N LEU A 194 -18.58 -13.63 14.25
CA LEU A 194 -19.54 -12.85 15.03
C LEU A 194 -20.99 -13.19 14.68
N ARG A 195 -21.30 -13.41 13.39
CA ARG A 195 -22.64 -13.87 12.96
C ARG A 195 -22.97 -15.29 13.44
N ARG A 196 -21.98 -16.14 13.66
CA ARG A 196 -22.18 -17.47 14.25
C ARG A 196 -22.49 -17.34 15.75
N ILE A 197 -21.67 -16.59 16.49
CA ILE A 197 -21.88 -16.32 17.92
C ILE A 197 -23.25 -15.68 18.17
N SER A 198 -23.61 -14.68 17.36
CA SER A 198 -24.92 -14.01 17.43
C SER A 198 -26.09 -14.98 17.27
N ARG A 199 -26.02 -15.89 16.28
CA ARG A 199 -27.06 -16.91 16.06
C ARG A 199 -27.12 -17.94 17.18
N ALA A 200 -25.98 -18.37 17.70
CA ALA A 200 -25.91 -19.28 18.84
C ALA A 200 -26.55 -18.66 20.09
N GLY A 201 -26.25 -17.38 20.37
CA GLY A 201 -26.89 -16.64 21.45
C GLY A 201 -28.40 -16.53 21.27
N HIS A 202 -28.88 -16.14 20.08
CA HIS A 202 -30.31 -16.10 19.81
C HIS A 202 -31.01 -17.46 20.01
N ALA A 203 -30.34 -18.56 19.64
CA ALA A 203 -30.89 -19.90 19.84
C ALA A 203 -30.89 -20.32 21.32
N ALA A 204 -29.86 -19.95 22.08
CA ALA A 204 -29.74 -20.28 23.50
C ALA A 204 -30.77 -19.56 24.40
N TYR A 205 -31.29 -18.41 23.94
CA TYR A 205 -32.29 -17.61 24.65
C TYR A 205 -33.57 -17.45 23.82
N VAL A 206 -33.99 -18.50 23.10
CA VAL A 206 -35.19 -18.44 22.25
C VAL A 206 -36.44 -18.02 23.04
N ASP A 207 -36.55 -18.46 24.29
CA ASP A 207 -37.67 -18.14 25.20
C ASP A 207 -37.39 -16.93 26.11
N ASP A 208 -36.20 -16.30 25.98
CA ASP A 208 -35.80 -15.12 26.76
C ASP A 208 -35.36 -13.98 25.83
N PRO A 209 -36.32 -13.19 25.33
CA PRO A 209 -36.04 -12.12 24.38
C PRO A 209 -35.17 -11.00 24.97
N VAL A 210 -35.10 -10.86 26.29
CA VAL A 210 -34.25 -9.85 26.95
C VAL A 210 -32.78 -10.25 26.81
N ASN A 211 -32.44 -11.47 27.16
CA ASN A 211 -31.07 -11.96 27.02
C ASN A 211 -30.68 -12.19 25.55
N ALA A 212 -31.61 -12.65 24.70
CA ALA A 212 -31.36 -12.79 23.26
C ALA A 212 -30.93 -11.46 22.60
N ARG A 213 -31.44 -10.32 23.07
CA ARG A 213 -31.08 -8.98 22.55
C ARG A 213 -29.60 -8.64 22.74
N ARG A 214 -28.93 -9.19 23.76
CA ARG A 214 -27.48 -9.00 24.00
C ARG A 214 -26.64 -9.51 22.83
N TYR A 215 -27.13 -10.48 22.06
CA TYR A 215 -26.41 -11.07 20.93
C TYR A 215 -26.67 -10.37 19.58
N ARG A 216 -27.27 -9.18 19.59
CA ARG A 216 -27.48 -8.39 18.37
C ARG A 216 -26.18 -7.76 17.86
N LEU A 217 -26.05 -7.68 16.55
CA LEU A 217 -24.92 -7.04 15.86
C LEU A 217 -25.10 -5.52 15.70
N THR A 218 -25.67 -4.87 16.71
CA THR A 218 -26.06 -3.44 16.65
C THR A 218 -24.87 -2.51 16.42
N ILE A 219 -23.68 -2.84 16.97
CA ILE A 219 -22.46 -2.04 16.79
C ILE A 219 -22.02 -2.07 15.32
N LEU A 220 -22.15 -3.21 14.63
CA LEU A 220 -21.84 -3.31 13.20
C LEU A 220 -22.77 -2.46 12.33
N HIS A 221 -24.04 -2.37 12.73
CA HIS A 221 -25.10 -1.71 11.95
C HIS A 221 -25.37 -0.25 12.34
N ARG A 222 -24.70 0.27 13.38
CA ARG A 222 -24.86 1.68 13.80
C ARG A 222 -24.62 2.60 12.58
N ARG A 223 -25.61 3.36 12.13
CA ARG A 223 -25.34 4.42 11.13
C ARG A 223 -24.34 5.37 11.76
N GLY A 224 -23.27 5.71 11.04
CA GLY A 224 -22.30 6.66 11.57
C GLY A 224 -23.04 7.95 11.90
N ALA A 225 -22.91 8.44 13.14
CA ALA A 225 -23.04 9.86 13.37
C ALA A 225 -21.95 10.49 12.51
N ALA A 226 -22.34 11.03 11.35
CA ALA A 226 -21.48 11.95 10.64
C ALA A 226 -21.09 13.04 11.64
N ALA A 227 -19.84 13.50 11.56
CA ALA A 227 -19.33 14.63 12.31
C ALA A 227 -20.28 15.83 12.23
N SER A 228 -21.20 15.93 13.19
CA SER A 228 -22.00 17.12 13.48
C SER A 228 -21.44 17.73 14.75
N SER A 229 -20.21 18.23 14.65
CA SER A 229 -19.58 19.07 15.67
C SER A 229 -18.60 19.99 14.95
N GLY A 230 -19.13 21.09 14.43
CA GLY A 230 -18.37 22.08 13.68
C GLY A 230 -19.25 23.07 12.92
N ALA A 231 -20.39 23.46 13.50
CA ALA A 231 -21.18 24.61 13.07
C ALA A 231 -22.14 24.98 14.20
N GLU A 232 -21.58 25.37 15.35
CA GLU A 232 -22.27 26.26 16.26
C GLU A 232 -21.52 27.59 16.26
N ARG A 233 -22.36 28.62 16.30
CA ARG A 233 -22.16 30.01 15.89
C ARG A 233 -21.26 30.79 16.82
#